data_AF-A0AAD3M2I9-F1
#
_entry.id   AF-A0AAD3M2I9-F1
#
_cell.length_a   1.000
_cell.length_b   1.000
_cell.length_c   1.000
_cell.angle_alpha   90.00
_cell.angle_beta   90.00
_cell.angle_gamma   90.00
#
_symmetry.space_group_name_H-M   'P 1'
#
loop_
_entity.id
_entity.type
_entity.pdbx_description
1 polymer ?
#
loop_
_entity_poly.entity_id
_entity_poly.type
_entity_poly.pdbx_seq_one_letter_code
_entity_poly.pdbx_strand_id
1 'polypeptide(L)'
;MTVIHLLTFREATCNPSGALESVCRGTRTGKAAVVLIGSQFAAAVAAQFFAACVWSLGLSDMHIRHQRFGYRCFDPLGGTLREAAAVELACAFIVQAAAMHVHRVDEKLRVHCIAAIITALVYTGGSISGAVFNPVLAFSIQFPCSGHTYLEYCFVYWLGPILGVASCILLFEKIIPFLSGKSTLGLDVPAAQKQKTQ
;
A
#
# COMPACT_ATOMS: atom_id res chain seq x y z
N MET A 1 -4.15 -0.55 -12.05
CA MET A 1 -5.61 -0.62 -11.77
C MET A 1 -6.35 -0.15 -13.02
N THR A 2 -7.12 -1.03 -13.65
CA THR A 2 -7.94 -0.66 -14.82
C THR A 2 -9.33 -0.19 -14.37
N VAL A 3 -10.03 0.59 -15.22
CA VAL A 3 -11.41 1.03 -14.96
C VAL A 3 -12.32 -0.18 -14.66
N ILE A 4 -12.12 -1.29 -15.36
CA ILE A 4 -12.85 -2.56 -15.15
C ILE A 4 -12.64 -3.06 -13.72
N HIS A 5 -11.39 -3.06 -13.23
CA HIS A 5 -11.07 -3.53 -11.87
C HIS A 5 -11.78 -2.73 -10.78
N LEU A 6 -12.00 -1.43 -10.99
CA LEU A 6 -12.68 -0.55 -10.04
C LEU A 6 -14.20 -0.66 -10.09
N LEU A 7 -14.75 -0.94 -11.27
CA LEU A 7 -16.19 -1.16 -11.44
C LEU A 7 -16.64 -2.49 -10.84
N THR A 8 -15.80 -3.53 -10.87
CA THR A 8 -16.13 -4.86 -10.33
C THR A 8 -15.62 -5.09 -8.90
N PHE A 9 -14.56 -4.41 -8.47
CA PHE A 9 -13.94 -4.62 -7.14
C PHE A 9 -13.72 -3.30 -6.38
N ARG A 10 -14.82 -2.61 -6.07
CA ARG A 10 -14.83 -1.30 -5.37
C ARG A 10 -14.05 -1.28 -4.04
N GLU A 11 -13.84 -2.43 -3.40
CA GLU A 11 -13.06 -2.58 -2.15
C GLU A 11 -11.80 -3.45 -2.29
N ALA A 12 -11.31 -3.74 -3.50
CA ALA A 12 -10.07 -4.49 -3.64
C ALA A 12 -8.87 -3.67 -3.16
N THR A 13 -8.43 -3.95 -1.95
CA THR A 13 -7.14 -3.49 -1.44
C THR A 13 -6.12 -4.59 -1.69
N CYS A 14 -5.11 -4.30 -2.53
CA CYS A 14 -3.96 -5.19 -2.76
C CYS A 14 -2.73 -4.66 -2.01
N ASN A 15 -2.94 -4.13 -0.80
CA ASN A 15 -1.89 -3.61 0.07
C ASN A 15 -2.22 -3.98 1.53
N PRO A 16 -1.33 -4.69 2.25
CA PRO A 16 -1.54 -5.05 3.65
C PRO A 16 -1.83 -3.85 4.56
N SER A 17 -1.24 -2.68 4.28
CA SER A 17 -1.45 -1.48 5.09
C SER A 17 -2.92 -1.04 5.10
N GLY A 18 -3.64 -1.20 3.98
CA GLY A 18 -5.08 -0.92 3.92
C GLY A 18 -5.92 -1.95 4.68
N ALA A 19 -5.49 -3.22 4.72
CA ALA A 19 -6.13 -4.24 5.54
C ALA A 19 -5.92 -3.96 7.03
N LEU A 20 -4.72 -3.56 7.43
CA LEU A 20 -4.41 -3.15 8.81
C LEU A 20 -5.21 -1.90 9.21
N GLU A 21 -5.28 -0.89 8.35
CA GLU A 21 -6.10 0.29 8.57
C GLU A 21 -7.57 -0.09 8.81
N SER A 22 -8.14 -0.97 7.99
CA SER A 22 -9.54 -1.40 8.15
C SER A 22 -9.81 -2.10 9.49
N VAL A 23 -8.83 -2.81 10.04
CA VAL A 23 -8.91 -3.39 11.38
C VAL A 23 -8.81 -2.31 12.46
N CYS A 24 -7.86 -1.38 12.32
CA CYS A 24 -7.68 -0.27 13.26
C CYS A 24 -8.93 0.63 13.34
N ARG A 25 -9.66 0.79 12.24
CA ARG A 25 -10.93 1.55 12.18
C ARG A 25 -12.16 0.75 12.59
N GLY A 26 -12.01 -0.54 12.89
CA GLY A 26 -13.12 -1.42 13.24
C GLY A 26 -14.06 -1.77 12.08
N THR A 27 -13.69 -1.45 10.83
CA THR A 27 -14.52 -1.76 9.65
C THR A 27 -14.37 -3.20 9.17
N ARG A 28 -13.29 -3.88 9.56
CA ARG A 28 -13.03 -5.30 9.23
C ARG A 28 -12.52 -6.06 10.44
N THR A 29 -12.92 -7.33 10.56
CA THR A 29 -12.45 -8.20 11.65
C THR A 29 -10.98 -8.61 11.44
N GLY A 30 -10.24 -8.80 12.53
CA GLY A 30 -8.84 -9.24 12.46
C GLY A 30 -8.66 -10.56 11.71
N LYS A 31 -9.59 -11.52 11.88
CA LYS A 31 -9.57 -12.79 11.14
C LYS A 31 -9.70 -12.57 9.63
N ALA A 32 -10.63 -11.73 9.19
CA ALA A 32 -10.81 -11.41 7.78
C ALA A 32 -9.57 -10.71 7.20
N ALA A 33 -8.93 -9.82 7.96
CA ALA A 33 -7.69 -9.18 7.53
C ALA A 33 -6.53 -10.17 7.38
N VAL A 34 -6.37 -11.13 8.29
CA VAL A 34 -5.36 -12.19 8.16
C VAL A 34 -5.57 -13.03 6.91
N VAL A 35 -6.81 -13.46 6.64
CA VAL A 35 -7.12 -14.22 5.41
C VAL A 35 -6.83 -13.39 4.17
N LEU A 36 -7.19 -12.10 4.17
CA LEU A 36 -6.93 -11.19 3.05
C LEU A 36 -5.43 -11.01 2.81
N ILE A 37 -4.66 -10.73 3.85
CA ILE A 37 -3.19 -10.55 3.74
C ILE A 37 -2.54 -11.87 3.27
N GLY A 38 -2.95 -13.02 3.81
CA GLY A 38 -2.48 -14.32 3.34
C GLY A 38 -2.77 -14.57 1.86
N SER A 39 -3.97 -14.19 1.40
CA SER A 39 -4.37 -14.27 -0.01
C SER A 39 -3.54 -13.34 -0.90
N GLN A 40 -3.22 -12.13 -0.41
CA GLN A 40 -2.35 -11.18 -1.11
C GLN A 40 -0.92 -11.74 -1.29
N PHE A 41 -0.34 -12.35 -0.25
CA PHE A 41 0.98 -13.00 -0.35
C PHE A 41 0.95 -14.23 -1.28
N ALA A 42 -0.11 -15.04 -1.23
CA ALA A 42 -0.27 -16.16 -2.15
C ALA A 42 -0.34 -15.68 -3.61
N ALA A 43 -1.07 -14.59 -3.86
CA ALA A 43 -1.16 -13.96 -5.18
C ALA A 43 0.20 -13.38 -5.63
N ALA A 44 0.99 -12.80 -4.73
CA ALA A 44 2.35 -12.33 -5.03
C ALA A 44 3.27 -13.48 -5.46
N VAL A 45 3.25 -14.61 -4.76
CA VAL A 45 4.00 -15.80 -5.16
C VAL A 45 3.54 -16.31 -6.52
N ALA A 46 2.23 -16.42 -6.74
CA ALA A 46 1.68 -16.82 -8.04
C ALA A 46 2.10 -15.87 -9.18
N ALA A 47 2.16 -14.56 -8.90
CA ALA A 47 2.59 -13.56 -9.86
C ALA A 47 4.07 -13.70 -10.26
N GLN A 48 4.96 -14.11 -9.34
CA GLN A 48 6.36 -14.40 -9.66
C GLN A 48 6.49 -15.52 -10.69
N PHE A 49 5.78 -16.64 -10.48
CA PHE A 49 5.78 -17.75 -11.42
C PHE A 49 5.17 -17.36 -12.76
N PHE A 50 4.03 -16.68 -12.74
CA PHE A 50 3.36 -16.24 -13.95
C PHE A 50 4.23 -15.28 -14.78
N ALA A 51 4.89 -14.32 -14.13
CA ALA A 51 5.82 -13.41 -14.80
C ALA A 51 6.98 -14.17 -15.47
N ALA A 52 7.59 -15.14 -14.78
CA ALA A 52 8.64 -15.98 -15.35
C ALA A 52 8.15 -16.79 -16.57
N CYS A 53 6.94 -17.36 -16.51
CA CYS A 53 6.32 -18.04 -17.64
C CYS A 53 6.14 -17.12 -18.84
N VAL A 54 5.60 -15.91 -18.63
CA VAL A 54 5.39 -14.95 -19.71
C VAL A 54 6.73 -14.45 -20.28
N TRP A 55 7.72 -14.17 -19.44
CA TRP A 55 9.06 -13.75 -19.87
C TRP A 55 9.81 -14.86 -20.61
N SER A 56 9.51 -16.13 -20.36
CA SER A 56 10.07 -17.26 -21.12
C SER A 56 9.64 -17.31 -22.59
N LEU A 57 8.57 -16.60 -22.95
CA LEU A 57 8.12 -16.49 -24.34
C LEU A 57 9.04 -15.59 -25.19
N GLY A 58 9.98 -14.85 -24.57
CA GLY A 58 10.97 -14.07 -25.30
C GLY A 58 10.38 -12.92 -26.13
N LEU A 59 9.20 -12.41 -25.76
CA LEU A 59 8.46 -11.38 -26.53
C LEU A 59 9.20 -10.03 -26.66
N SER A 60 10.33 -9.84 -25.97
CA SER A 60 11.17 -8.65 -26.08
C SER A 60 12.65 -9.00 -25.87
N ASP A 61 13.54 -8.16 -26.40
CA ASP A 61 14.99 -8.29 -26.18
C ASP A 61 15.36 -8.27 -24.70
N MET A 62 14.59 -7.55 -23.87
CA MET A 62 14.79 -7.55 -22.42
C MET A 62 14.49 -8.92 -21.82
N HIS A 63 13.39 -9.57 -22.21
CA HIS A 63 13.06 -10.91 -21.71
C HIS A 63 14.13 -11.93 -22.10
N ILE A 64 14.61 -11.90 -23.35
CA ILE A 64 15.67 -12.79 -23.84
C ILE A 64 16.99 -12.55 -23.07
N ARG A 65 17.35 -11.29 -22.83
CA ARG A 65 18.54 -10.93 -22.05
C ARG A 65 18.42 -11.40 -20.60
N HIS A 66 17.27 -11.15 -19.98
CA HIS A 66 17.03 -11.46 -18.57
C HIS A 66 16.92 -12.96 -18.31
N GLN A 67 16.43 -13.72 -19.30
CA GLN A 67 16.44 -15.19 -19.29
C GLN A 67 17.85 -15.76 -19.14
N ARG A 68 18.88 -15.13 -19.73
CA ARG A 68 20.28 -15.58 -19.57
C ARG A 68 20.77 -15.51 -18.13
N PHE A 69 20.18 -14.63 -17.31
CA PHE A 69 20.45 -14.50 -15.88
C PHE A 69 19.44 -15.26 -15.02
N GLY A 70 18.59 -16.10 -15.61
CA GLY A 70 17.55 -16.85 -14.90
C GLY A 70 16.50 -15.95 -14.26
N TYR A 71 16.19 -14.80 -14.88
CA TYR A 71 15.26 -13.78 -14.36
C TYR A 71 15.65 -13.21 -12.99
N ARG A 72 16.92 -13.34 -12.59
CA ARG A 72 17.41 -12.79 -11.33
C ARG A 72 17.50 -11.26 -11.40
N CYS A 73 17.14 -10.61 -10.32
CA CYS A 73 17.39 -9.19 -10.11
C CYS A 73 18.57 -9.01 -9.14
N PHE A 74 19.31 -7.92 -9.36
CA PHE A 74 20.49 -7.57 -8.57
C PHE A 74 20.29 -6.18 -8.01
N ASP A 75 20.55 -6.05 -6.71
CA ASP A 75 20.52 -4.83 -5.91
C ASP A 75 19.42 -3.82 -6.30
N PRO A 76 18.22 -3.94 -5.71
CA PRO A 76 17.10 -3.10 -6.06
C PRO A 76 17.20 -1.67 -5.49
N LEU A 77 18.21 -1.38 -4.66
CA LEU A 77 18.37 -0.08 -4.01
C LEU A 77 19.41 0.76 -4.76
N GLY A 78 19.04 2.00 -5.12
CA GLY A 78 19.97 2.96 -5.73
C GLY A 78 20.60 3.93 -4.72
N GLY A 79 20.27 3.82 -3.43
CA GLY A 79 20.78 4.66 -2.35
C GLY A 79 20.98 3.87 -1.06
N THR A 80 21.18 4.58 0.06
CA THR A 80 21.34 3.92 1.37
C THR A 80 20.02 3.32 1.86
N LEU A 81 20.10 2.32 2.74
CA LEU A 81 18.92 1.72 3.39
C LEU A 81 17.99 2.74 4.05
N ARG A 82 18.56 3.80 4.64
CA ARG A 82 17.79 4.85 5.33
C ARG A 82 17.06 5.75 4.32
N GLU A 83 17.72 6.12 3.24
CA GLU A 83 17.11 6.90 2.17
C GLU A 83 15.97 6.11 1.52
N ALA A 84 16.20 4.82 1.20
CA ALA A 84 15.17 3.96 0.65
C ALA A 84 13.98 3.82 1.59
N ALA A 85 14.20 3.55 2.88
CA ALA A 85 13.13 3.46 3.87
C ALA A 85 12.36 4.79 4.01
N ALA A 86 13.06 5.94 3.95
CA ALA A 86 12.43 7.26 4.00
C ALA A 86 11.57 7.53 2.76
N VAL A 87 12.03 7.12 1.56
CA VAL A 87 11.26 7.23 0.32
C VAL A 87 10.00 6.36 0.40
N GLU A 88 10.12 5.11 0.82
CA GLU A 88 8.99 4.18 0.97
C GLU A 88 7.96 4.70 1.98
N LEU A 89 8.42 5.23 3.12
CA LEU A 89 7.57 5.87 4.12
C LEU A 89 6.85 7.10 3.55
N ALA A 90 7.58 8.01 2.91
CA ALA A 90 7.01 9.24 2.35
C ALA A 90 6.00 8.94 1.25
N CYS A 91 6.30 8.00 0.35
CA CYS A 91 5.38 7.57 -0.70
C CYS A 91 4.10 6.97 -0.11
N ALA A 92 4.22 6.06 0.88
CA ALA A 92 3.07 5.47 1.55
C ALA A 92 2.22 6.53 2.27
N PHE A 93 2.86 7.48 2.95
CA PHE A 93 2.17 8.61 3.59
C PHE A 93 1.40 9.46 2.57
N ILE A 94 2.01 9.82 1.44
CA ILE A 94 1.39 10.68 0.43
C ILE A 94 0.22 9.96 -0.23
N VAL A 95 0.37 8.67 -0.59
CA VAL A 95 -0.72 7.87 -1.16
C VAL A 95 -1.86 7.72 -0.15
N GLN A 96 -1.55 7.49 1.12
CA GLN A 96 -2.57 7.42 2.18
C GLN A 96 -3.30 8.76 2.36
N ALA A 97 -2.56 9.87 2.39
CA ALA A 97 -3.13 11.21 2.50
C ALA A 97 -4.05 11.50 1.32
N ALA A 98 -3.62 11.14 0.10
CA ALA A 98 -4.42 11.25 -1.10
C ALA A 98 -5.69 10.40 -0.99
N ALA A 99 -5.59 9.14 -0.56
CA ALA A 99 -6.74 8.25 -0.40
C ALA A 99 -7.78 8.80 0.60
N MET A 100 -7.34 9.35 1.74
CA MET A 100 -8.25 9.96 2.71
C MET A 100 -8.96 11.22 2.18
N HIS A 101 -8.30 11.98 1.31
CA HIS A 101 -8.82 13.26 0.81
C HIS A 101 -9.44 13.18 -0.60
N VAL A 102 -9.32 12.05 -1.28
CA VAL A 102 -9.79 11.86 -2.66
C VAL A 102 -11.31 12.07 -2.79
N HIS A 103 -12.07 11.91 -1.70
CA HIS A 103 -13.51 12.16 -1.68
C HIS A 103 -13.87 13.61 -2.06
N ARG A 104 -12.96 14.58 -1.86
CA ARG A 104 -13.12 15.99 -2.25
C ARG A 104 -12.98 16.24 -3.75
N VAL A 105 -12.45 15.27 -4.48
CA VAL A 105 -12.33 15.31 -5.93
C VAL A 105 -13.57 14.64 -6.55
N ASP A 106 -13.99 15.13 -7.71
CA ASP A 106 -15.07 14.54 -8.50
C ASP A 106 -14.85 13.03 -8.72
N GLU A 107 -15.89 12.22 -8.56
CA GLU A 107 -15.81 10.75 -8.59
C GLU A 107 -15.10 10.23 -9.85
N LYS A 108 -15.35 10.87 -11.01
CA LYS A 108 -14.72 10.55 -12.31
C LYS A 108 -13.22 10.80 -12.33
N LEU A 109 -12.71 11.74 -11.54
CA LEU A 109 -11.31 12.16 -11.51
C LEU A 109 -10.50 11.49 -10.39
N ARG A 110 -11.16 10.94 -9.35
CA ARG A 110 -10.48 10.32 -8.18
C ARG A 110 -9.39 9.33 -8.58
N VAL A 111 -9.71 8.44 -9.52
CA VAL A 111 -8.80 7.39 -10.00
C VAL A 111 -7.61 7.99 -10.74
N HIS A 112 -7.88 8.97 -11.62
CA HIS A 112 -6.85 9.67 -12.36
C HIS A 112 -5.92 10.46 -11.43
N CYS A 113 -6.45 11.10 -10.39
CA CYS A 113 -5.67 11.79 -9.37
C CYS A 113 -4.74 10.83 -8.62
N ILE A 114 -5.27 9.70 -8.11
CA ILE A 114 -4.43 8.72 -7.40
C ILE A 114 -3.37 8.14 -8.34
N ALA A 115 -3.73 7.80 -9.58
CA ALA A 115 -2.80 7.27 -10.56
C ALA A 115 -1.69 8.29 -10.91
N ALA A 116 -2.03 9.56 -11.08
CA ALA A 116 -1.07 10.63 -11.32
C ALA A 116 -0.10 10.80 -10.14
N ILE A 117 -0.62 10.78 -8.90
CA ILE A 117 0.19 10.86 -7.68
C ILE A 117 1.15 9.68 -7.61
N ILE A 118 0.66 8.45 -7.77
CA ILE A 118 1.51 7.25 -7.78
C ILE A 118 2.58 7.34 -8.86
N THR A 119 2.20 7.75 -10.07
CA THR A 119 3.15 7.88 -11.19
C THR A 119 4.23 8.91 -10.88
N ALA A 120 3.86 10.06 -10.32
CA ALA A 120 4.81 11.09 -9.91
C ALA A 120 5.77 10.58 -8.83
N LEU A 121 5.26 9.88 -7.80
CA LEU A 121 6.07 9.29 -6.74
C LEU A 121 7.05 8.26 -7.27
N VAL A 122 6.61 7.38 -8.17
CA VAL A 122 7.46 6.38 -8.82
C VAL A 122 8.54 7.06 -9.67
N TYR A 123 8.18 8.11 -10.42
CA TYR A 123 9.14 8.88 -11.19
C TYR A 123 10.22 9.53 -10.31
N THR A 124 9.84 10.08 -9.14
CA THR A 124 10.78 10.79 -8.26
C THR A 124 11.59 9.89 -7.33
N GLY A 125 10.99 8.82 -6.81
CA GLY A 125 11.61 7.94 -5.81
C GLY A 125 12.06 6.59 -6.35
N GLY A 126 11.70 6.25 -7.59
CA GLY A 126 11.94 4.95 -8.20
C GLY A 126 13.43 4.62 -8.32
N SER A 127 14.29 5.61 -8.56
CA SER A 127 15.74 5.39 -8.63
C SER A 127 16.37 5.06 -7.29
N ILE A 128 15.70 5.31 -6.15
CA ILE A 128 16.26 5.09 -4.81
C ILE A 128 15.79 3.75 -4.24
N SER A 129 14.48 3.49 -4.23
CA SER A 129 13.89 2.27 -3.62
C SER A 129 13.04 1.44 -4.58
N GLY A 130 12.83 1.90 -5.81
CA GLY A 130 11.77 1.41 -6.70
C GLY A 130 10.38 1.99 -6.40
N ALA A 131 10.24 2.80 -5.33
CA ALA A 131 9.00 3.44 -4.89
C ALA A 131 7.81 2.47 -4.91
N VAL A 132 7.87 1.45 -4.04
CA VAL A 132 6.91 0.33 -4.06
C VAL A 132 5.73 0.59 -3.13
N PHE A 133 6.00 1.14 -1.94
CA PHE A 133 5.10 1.55 -0.85
C PHE A 133 3.98 0.54 -0.53
N ASN A 134 4.27 -0.74 -0.77
CA ASN A 134 3.34 -1.85 -0.64
C ASN A 134 4.11 -3.12 -0.24
N PRO A 135 3.95 -3.60 1.00
CA PRO A 135 4.72 -4.73 1.52
C PRO A 135 4.58 -6.03 0.70
N VAL A 136 3.37 -6.36 0.21
CA VAL A 136 3.14 -7.57 -0.59
C VAL A 136 3.74 -7.43 -1.99
N LEU A 137 3.59 -6.26 -2.62
CA LEU A 137 4.19 -6.01 -3.91
C LEU A 137 5.72 -6.07 -3.83
N ALA A 138 6.30 -5.46 -2.80
CA ALA A 138 7.74 -5.51 -2.55
C ALA A 138 8.23 -6.93 -2.29
N PHE A 139 7.48 -7.72 -1.53
CA PHE A 139 7.77 -9.15 -1.37
C PHE A 139 7.80 -9.88 -2.72
N SER A 140 6.90 -9.52 -3.64
CA SER A 140 6.85 -10.14 -4.96
C SER A 140 8.07 -9.78 -5.83
N ILE A 141 8.50 -8.51 -5.84
CA ILE A 141 9.44 -8.00 -6.86
C ILE A 141 10.83 -7.65 -6.33
N GLN A 142 10.98 -7.32 -5.05
CA GLN A 142 12.25 -6.88 -4.44
C GLN A 142 12.93 -7.96 -3.61
N PHE A 143 12.16 -8.73 -2.83
CA PHE A 143 12.73 -9.75 -1.94
C PHE A 143 13.44 -10.91 -2.67
N PRO A 144 13.08 -11.27 -3.93
CA PRO A 144 13.87 -12.23 -4.71
C PRO A 144 15.22 -11.69 -5.18
N CYS A 145 15.47 -10.39 -5.08
CA CYS A 145 16.72 -9.78 -5.53
C CYS A 145 17.86 -10.04 -4.54
N SER A 146 19.08 -10.15 -5.06
CA SER A 146 20.29 -10.17 -4.23
C SER A 146 20.73 -8.75 -3.86
N GLY A 147 21.64 -8.60 -2.91
CA GLY A 147 22.30 -7.32 -2.56
C GLY A 147 22.09 -6.94 -1.09
N HIS A 148 20.93 -7.29 -0.55
CA HIS A 148 20.59 -7.03 0.85
C HIS A 148 20.02 -8.26 1.54
N THR A 149 20.07 -8.25 2.87
CA THR A 149 19.48 -9.28 3.70
C THR A 149 17.95 -9.14 3.75
N TYR A 150 17.27 -10.24 4.08
CA TYR A 150 15.82 -10.24 4.25
C TYR A 150 15.34 -9.18 5.28
N LEU A 151 16.09 -8.99 6.37
CA LEU A 151 15.75 -8.01 7.41
C LEU A 151 15.91 -6.57 6.92
N GLU A 152 16.91 -6.29 6.10
CA GLU A 152 17.08 -4.97 5.47
C GLU A 152 15.91 -4.66 4.53
N TYR A 153 15.46 -5.63 3.74
CA TYR A 153 14.24 -5.47 2.93
C TYR A 153 12.98 -5.31 3.78
N CYS A 154 12.83 -6.03 4.90
CA CYS A 154 11.72 -5.79 5.83
C CYS A 154 11.76 -4.36 6.41
N PHE A 155 12.96 -3.86 6.76
CA PHE A 155 13.12 -2.50 7.25
C PHE A 155 12.66 -1.46 6.20
N VAL A 156 13.11 -1.59 4.96
CA VAL A 156 12.78 -0.65 3.89
C VAL A 156 11.32 -0.78 3.46
N TYR A 157 10.89 -1.98 3.06
CA TYR A 157 9.64 -2.18 2.32
C TYR A 157 8.45 -2.60 3.16
N TRP A 158 8.65 -3.03 4.40
CA TRP A 158 7.54 -3.36 5.30
C TRP A 158 7.39 -2.28 6.36
N LEU A 159 8.45 -2.03 7.14
CA LEU A 159 8.39 -1.05 8.23
C LEU A 159 8.18 0.37 7.68
N GLY A 160 8.92 0.78 6.64
CA GLY A 160 8.76 2.10 6.00
C GLY A 160 7.30 2.40 5.62
N PRO A 161 6.66 1.60 4.75
CA PRO A 161 5.28 1.83 4.33
C PRO A 161 4.25 1.74 5.47
N ILE A 162 4.43 0.81 6.42
CA ILE A 162 3.53 0.70 7.59
C ILE A 162 3.59 1.99 8.42
N LEU A 163 4.81 2.50 8.70
CA LEU A 163 4.99 3.76 9.42
C LEU A 163 4.45 4.95 8.64
N GLY A 164 4.58 4.98 7.31
CA GLY A 164 4.03 6.03 6.45
C GLY A 164 2.52 6.12 6.55
N VAL A 165 1.83 4.99 6.44
CA VAL A 165 0.36 4.92 6.61
C VAL A 165 -0.06 5.27 8.04
N ALA A 166 0.60 4.70 9.05
CA ALA A 166 0.27 4.94 10.46
C ALA A 166 0.44 6.42 10.84
N SER A 167 1.56 7.03 10.45
CA SER A 167 1.82 8.46 10.71
C SER A 167 0.82 9.37 9.99
N CYS A 168 0.39 9.02 8.77
CA CYS A 168 -0.66 9.74 8.06
C CYS A 168 -1.99 9.74 8.83
N ILE A 169 -2.45 8.55 9.25
CA ILE A 169 -3.69 8.41 10.01
C ILE A 169 -3.61 9.18 11.33
N LEU A 170 -2.51 9.04 12.08
CA LEU A 170 -2.31 9.76 13.33
C LEU A 170 -2.33 11.28 13.14
N LEU A 171 -1.66 11.78 12.10
CA LEU A 171 -1.63 13.20 11.80
C LEU A 171 -3.02 13.76 11.51
N PHE A 172 -3.75 13.15 10.59
CA PHE A 172 -5.02 13.69 10.10
C PHE A 172 -6.21 13.42 11.04
N GLU A 173 -6.18 12.35 11.83
CA GLU A 173 -7.34 11.97 12.67
C GLU A 173 -7.17 12.29 14.15
N LYS A 174 -5.94 12.42 14.63
CA LYS A 174 -5.66 12.70 16.05
C LYS A 174 -5.04 14.07 16.22
N ILE A 175 -3.91 14.34 15.55
CA ILE A 175 -3.12 15.55 15.78
C ILE A 175 -3.83 16.80 15.27
N ILE A 176 -4.26 16.83 13.99
CA ILE A 176 -4.92 18.02 13.41
C ILE A 176 -6.23 18.37 14.16
N PRO A 177 -7.15 17.42 14.45
CA PRO A 177 -8.36 17.73 15.22
C PRO A 177 -8.08 18.23 16.63
N PHE A 178 -7.09 17.64 17.31
CA PHE A 178 -6.64 18.06 18.64
C PHE A 178 -6.13 19.51 18.62
N LEU A 179 -5.24 19.84 17.67
CA LEU A 179 -4.69 21.20 17.52
C LEU A 179 -5.75 22.21 17.09
N SER A 180 -6.76 21.78 16.31
CA SER A 180 -7.87 22.64 15.88
C SER A 180 -8.89 22.93 16.98
N GLY A 181 -8.71 22.40 18.21
CA GLY A 181 -9.64 22.60 19.32
C GLY A 181 -10.99 21.89 19.17
N LYS A 182 -11.13 21.00 18.17
CA LYS A 182 -12.32 20.17 17.98
C LYS A 182 -12.17 18.90 18.81
N SER A 183 -12.35 19.01 20.12
CA SER A 183 -12.45 17.85 21.00
C SER A 183 -13.64 17.00 20.56
N THR A 184 -13.41 15.73 20.23
CA THR A 184 -14.44 14.69 20.14
C THR A 184 -15.04 14.47 21.53
N LEU A 185 -15.93 15.37 21.94
CA LEU A 185 -16.87 15.15 23.04
C LEU A 185 -18.23 14.91 22.37
N GLY A 186 -18.62 13.64 22.25
CA GLY A 186 -19.83 13.25 21.54
C GLY A 186 -19.94 11.74 21.36
N LEU A 187 -19.56 10.97 22.38
CA LEU A 187 -20.15 9.65 22.58
C LEU A 187 -21.54 9.89 23.17
N ASP A 188 -22.48 10.37 22.34
CA ASP A 188 -23.88 10.45 22.72
C ASP A 188 -24.46 9.03 22.71
N VAL A 189 -24.53 8.50 23.93
CA VAL A 189 -25.44 7.45 24.37
C VAL A 189 -26.83 7.69 23.75
N PRO A 190 -27.42 6.72 23.03
CA PRO A 190 -28.86 6.74 22.81
C PRO A 190 -29.53 6.46 24.17
N ALA A 191 -30.01 7.52 24.82
CA ALA A 191 -30.93 7.41 25.93
C ALA A 191 -32.19 6.68 25.43
N ALA A 192 -32.31 5.40 25.75
CA ALA A 192 -33.53 4.64 25.55
C ALA A 192 -34.64 5.29 26.40
N GLN A 193 -35.53 6.05 25.76
CA GLN A 193 -36.78 6.50 26.35
C GLN A 193 -37.58 5.27 26.80
N LYS A 194 -37.76 5.14 28.11
CA LYS A 194 -38.81 4.31 28.71
C LYS A 194 -40.16 4.88 28.29
N GLN A 195 -40.85 4.19 27.38
CA GLN A 195 -42.28 4.40 27.19
C GLN A 195 -43.03 3.55 28.25
N LYS A 196 -43.47 4.21 29.32
CA LYS A 196 -44.57 3.73 30.17
C LYS A 196 -45.85 4.34 29.62
N THR A 197 -46.79 3.50 29.21
CA THR A 197 -48.23 3.83 29.07
C THR A 197 -48.92 2.48 29.31
N GLN A 198 -49.38 2.23 30.53
CA GLN A 198 -50.72 2.54 31.05
C GLN A 198 -51.81 1.83 30.26
#